data_AF-B6T0H2-F1
#
_entry.id   AF-B6T0H2-F1
#
_cell.length_a   1.000
_cell.length_b   1.000
_cell.length_c   1.000
_cell.angle_alpha   90.00
_cell.angle_beta   90.00
_cell.angle_gamma   90.00
#
_symmetry.space_group_name_H-M   'P 1'
#
loop_
_entity.id
_entity.type
_entity.pdbx_description
1 polymer ?
#
loop_
_entity_poly.entity_id
_entity_poly.type
_entity_poly.pdbx_seq_one_letter_code
_entity_poly.pdbx_strand_id
1 'polypeptide(L)'
;MEAPGSPYASSPESAPKRAPRSPPQQQPPSEEGDDKEKPIHLRFLVSNASAGCIIGKGGSTINDFQSQSGARIQLSRSHEFFPGTNDRIIMVSGLFGEVGMLAC
;
A
#
# COMPACT_ATOMS: atom_id res chain seq x y z
N MET A 1 -5.48 54.78 -54.08
CA MET A 1 -6.20 54.89 -52.80
C MET A 1 -5.67 53.77 -51.92
N GLU A 2 -5.16 54.16 -50.77
CA GLU A 2 -4.27 53.40 -49.87
C GLU A 2 -4.90 52.17 -49.18
N ALA A 3 -4.06 51.15 -48.96
CA ALA A 3 -3.82 50.34 -47.74
C ALA A 3 -5.00 49.68 -46.96
N PRO A 4 -4.77 48.87 -45.90
CA PRO A 4 -3.74 47.84 -45.64
C PRO A 4 -4.36 46.53 -45.09
N GLY A 5 -3.51 45.55 -44.78
CA GLY A 5 -3.66 44.78 -43.54
C GLY A 5 -4.28 43.39 -43.66
N SER A 6 -3.43 42.38 -43.53
CA SER A 6 -3.79 41.00 -43.18
C SER A 6 -4.64 40.95 -41.90
N PRO A 7 -5.82 40.32 -41.90
CA PRO A 7 -6.61 40.16 -40.69
C PRO A 7 -6.16 38.90 -39.93
N TYR A 8 -5.53 39.14 -38.78
CA TYR A 8 -5.73 38.45 -37.49
C TYR A 8 -6.11 36.95 -37.56
N ALA A 9 -5.19 36.05 -37.22
CA ALA A 9 -4.90 35.62 -35.84
C ALA A 9 -6.08 34.95 -35.11
N SER A 10 -5.74 33.77 -34.59
CA SER A 10 -6.36 33.06 -33.46
C SER A 10 -7.61 32.21 -33.74
N SER A 11 -7.37 30.90 -33.71
CA SER A 11 -8.34 29.81 -33.66
C SER A 11 -9.41 29.99 -32.57
N PRO A 12 -10.69 29.72 -32.86
CA PRO A 12 -11.68 29.44 -31.84
C PRO A 12 -11.97 27.93 -31.75
N GLU A 13 -11.57 27.38 -30.61
CA GLU A 13 -12.42 26.66 -29.66
C GLU A 13 -13.33 25.52 -30.16
N SER A 14 -13.08 24.28 -29.67
CA SER A 14 -14.06 23.55 -28.84
C SER A 14 -13.60 22.14 -28.39
N ALA A 15 -13.73 21.91 -27.08
CA ALA A 15 -13.90 20.64 -26.35
C ALA A 15 -12.66 19.83 -25.91
N PRO A 16 -12.26 19.89 -24.61
CA PRO A 16 -11.62 18.76 -23.95
C PRO A 16 -12.72 17.81 -23.42
N LYS A 17 -13.06 16.77 -24.19
CA LYS A 17 -13.84 15.64 -23.67
C LYS A 17 -12.95 14.76 -22.79
N ARG A 18 -12.96 15.08 -21.50
CA ARG A 18 -12.93 14.16 -20.36
C ARG A 18 -12.01 12.93 -20.52
N ALA A 19 -10.76 13.07 -20.07
CA ALA A 19 -9.86 11.93 -19.84
C ALA A 19 -10.49 10.93 -18.85
N PRO A 20 -10.26 9.62 -19.01
CA PRO A 20 -10.72 8.61 -18.06
C PRO A 20 -10.03 8.81 -16.71
N ARG A 21 -10.82 8.74 -15.64
CA ARG A 21 -10.36 8.82 -14.25
C ARG A 21 -9.29 7.76 -13.99
N SER A 22 -8.06 8.20 -13.78
CA SER A 22 -7.00 7.42 -13.17
C SER A 22 -7.50 6.80 -11.86
N PRO A 23 -7.13 5.55 -11.52
CA PRO A 23 -7.32 5.01 -10.18
C PRO A 23 -6.66 5.92 -9.13
N PRO A 24 -7.13 5.92 -7.86
CA PRO A 24 -6.59 6.78 -6.82
C PRO A 24 -5.07 6.66 -6.77
N GLN A 25 -4.38 7.74 -7.13
CA GLN A 25 -2.96 7.90 -6.87
C GLN A 25 -2.78 7.74 -5.36
N GLN A 26 -2.14 6.65 -4.93
CA GLN A 26 -1.42 6.65 -3.68
C GLN A 26 -0.36 7.74 -3.85
N GLN A 27 -0.64 8.96 -3.38
CA GLN A 27 0.33 10.03 -3.33
C GLN A 27 1.54 9.50 -2.54
N PRO A 28 2.76 9.44 -3.11
CA PRO A 28 3.93 9.37 -2.26
C PRO A 28 3.92 10.67 -1.42
N PRO A 29 3.96 10.59 -0.08
CA PRO A 29 3.98 11.78 0.74
C PRO A 29 5.23 12.60 0.42
N SER A 30 5.00 13.90 0.22
CA SER A 30 5.98 14.96 0.02
C SER A 30 7.21 14.80 0.92
N GLU A 31 8.38 14.72 0.29
CA GLU A 31 9.69 14.66 0.96
C GLU A 31 10.12 16.07 1.38
N GLU A 32 9.74 16.49 2.60
CA GLU A 32 10.36 17.61 3.31
C GLU A 32 10.46 17.27 4.82
N GLY A 33 11.69 16.99 5.27
CA GLY A 33 12.13 17.08 6.67
C GLY A 33 11.77 15.95 7.63
N ASP A 34 12.76 15.61 8.48
CA ASP A 34 12.72 14.77 9.68
C ASP A 34 13.09 13.29 9.45
N ASP A 35 14.18 12.87 10.09
CA ASP A 35 14.59 11.47 10.32
C ASP A 35 13.55 10.72 11.17
N LYS A 36 12.30 10.74 10.73
CA LYS A 36 11.21 9.97 11.29
C LYS A 36 11.33 8.56 10.76
N GLU A 37 11.54 7.62 11.69
CA GLU A 37 11.55 6.19 11.41
C GLU A 37 10.38 5.83 10.48
N LYS A 38 10.71 5.48 9.23
CA LYS A 38 9.72 5.05 8.25
C LYS A 38 9.20 3.66 8.67
N PRO A 39 7.89 3.43 8.68
CA PRO A 39 7.34 2.12 8.98
C PRO A 39 7.81 1.11 7.93
N ILE A 40 8.29 -0.02 8.41
CA ILE A 40 8.70 -1.17 7.62
C ILE A 40 7.46 -2.00 7.32
N HIS A 41 7.36 -2.48 6.10
CA HIS A 41 6.31 -3.41 5.67
C HIS A 41 6.96 -4.69 5.16
N LEU A 42 6.71 -5.79 5.85
CA LEU A 42 7.20 -7.11 5.48
C LEU A 42 6.06 -7.99 5.02
N ARG A 43 6.33 -8.82 4.01
CA ARG A 43 5.40 -9.84 3.52
C ARG A 43 6.12 -11.17 3.39
N PHE A 44 5.52 -12.21 3.92
CA PHE A 44 6.05 -13.57 3.86
C PHE A 44 4.95 -14.53 3.42
N LEU A 45 5.36 -15.65 2.84
CA LEU A 45 4.51 -16.79 2.59
C LEU A 45 4.58 -17.73 3.78
N VAL A 46 3.42 -18.18 4.25
CA VAL A 46 3.31 -19.10 5.38
C VAL A 46 2.33 -20.23 5.06
N SER A 47 2.69 -21.44 5.49
CA SER A 47 1.83 -22.60 5.32
C SER A 47 0.52 -22.41 6.11
N ASN A 48 -0.54 -23.14 5.72
CA ASN A 48 -1.80 -23.12 6.46
C ASN A 48 -1.65 -23.53 7.93
N ALA A 49 -0.75 -24.48 8.23
CA ALA A 49 -0.46 -24.90 9.60
C ALA A 49 0.19 -23.75 10.40
N SER A 50 1.22 -23.12 9.84
CA SER A 50 1.90 -21.96 10.45
C SER A 50 0.94 -20.79 10.65
N ALA A 51 0.09 -20.50 9.67
CA ALA A 51 -0.95 -19.49 9.77
C ALA A 51 -1.91 -19.76 10.93
N GLY A 52 -2.34 -21.01 11.12
CA GLY A 52 -3.18 -21.42 12.25
C GLY A 52 -2.50 -21.18 13.61
N CYS A 53 -1.22 -21.52 13.72
CA CYS A 53 -0.42 -21.27 14.93
C CYS A 53 -0.27 -19.78 15.23
N ILE A 54 0.00 -18.95 14.21
CA ILE A 54 0.15 -17.50 14.36
C ILE A 54 -1.17 -16.86 14.82
N ILE A 55 -2.31 -17.27 14.24
CA ILE A 55 -3.63 -16.74 14.64
C ILE A 55 -3.95 -17.18 16.08
N GLY A 56 -3.71 -18.45 16.41
CA GLY A 56 -4.06 -19.02 17.71
C GLY A 56 -5.57 -19.19 17.89
N LYS A 57 -5.97 -19.78 19.02
CA LYS A 57 -7.38 -20.01 19.35
C LYS A 57 -8.10 -18.67 19.50
N GLY A 58 -9.15 -18.46 18.70
CA GLY A 58 -9.95 -17.22 18.73
C GLY A 58 -9.16 -15.95 18.36
N GLY A 59 -7.99 -16.06 17.74
CA GLY A 59 -7.13 -14.91 17.45
C GLY A 59 -6.26 -14.45 18.63
N SER A 60 -6.19 -15.22 19.73
CA SER A 60 -5.43 -14.80 20.92
C SER A 60 -3.95 -14.55 20.61
N THR A 61 -3.28 -15.48 19.93
CA THR A 61 -1.83 -15.40 19.69
C THR A 61 -1.45 -14.22 18.81
N ILE A 62 -2.19 -13.98 17.72
CA ILE A 62 -1.92 -12.82 16.84
C ILE A 62 -2.24 -11.50 17.55
N ASN A 63 -3.25 -11.47 18.43
CA ASN A 63 -3.54 -10.27 19.22
C ASN A 63 -2.44 -10.01 20.24
N ASP A 64 -1.93 -11.05 20.91
CA ASP A 64 -0.82 -10.94 21.86
C ASP A 64 0.45 -10.44 21.16
N PHE A 65 0.80 -10.97 19.98
CA PHE A 65 1.94 -10.49 19.20
C PHE A 65 1.82 -9.02 18.82
N GLN A 66 0.64 -8.59 18.36
CA GLN A 66 0.42 -7.19 18.02
C GLN A 66 0.47 -6.29 19.26
N SER A 67 -0.10 -6.74 20.39
CA SER A 67 -0.10 -5.96 21.64
C SER A 67 1.29 -5.83 22.27
N GLN A 68 2.13 -6.87 22.18
CA GLN A 68 3.47 -6.86 22.77
C GLN A 68 4.48 -6.09 21.90
N SER A 69 4.41 -6.29 20.58
CA SER A 69 5.36 -5.68 19.65
C SER A 69 4.99 -4.27 19.21
N GLY A 70 3.72 -3.88 19.26
CA GLY A 70 3.21 -2.67 18.61
C GLY A 70 3.07 -2.79 17.09
N ALA A 71 3.64 -3.84 16.49
CA ALA A 71 3.52 -4.09 15.06
C ALA A 71 2.11 -4.57 14.72
N ARG A 72 1.65 -4.20 13.53
CA ARG A 72 0.39 -4.66 12.96
C ARG A 72 0.62 -5.89 12.12
N ILE A 73 -0.16 -6.94 12.37
CA ILE A 73 -0.02 -8.24 11.70
C ILE A 73 -1.35 -8.58 11.01
N GLN A 74 -1.29 -8.94 9.73
CA GLN A 74 -2.45 -9.33 8.94
C GLN A 74 -2.16 -10.63 8.19
N LEU A 75 -3.14 -11.52 8.11
CA LEU A 75 -3.09 -12.70 7.27
C LEU A 75 -4.17 -12.65 6.18
N SER A 76 -3.85 -13.15 4.99
CA SER A 76 -4.81 -13.46 3.93
C SER A 76 -5.87 -14.44 4.43
N ARG A 77 -7.05 -14.52 3.81
CA ARG A 77 -8.11 -15.46 4.26
C ARG A 77 -7.70 -16.93 4.05
N SER A 78 -8.39 -17.87 4.71
CA SER A 78 -8.02 -19.31 4.67
C SER A 78 -8.01 -19.96 3.27
N HIS A 79 -8.68 -19.36 2.28
CA HIS A 79 -8.72 -19.85 0.90
C HIS A 79 -8.08 -18.85 -0.08
N GLU A 80 -7.31 -17.90 0.45
CA GLU A 80 -6.61 -16.88 -0.30
C GLU A 80 -5.12 -17.17 -0.25
N PHE A 81 -4.68 -17.89 -1.28
CA PHE A 81 -3.31 -18.38 -1.41
C PHE A 81 -2.52 -17.54 -2.41
N PHE A 82 -1.20 -17.55 -2.24
CA PHE A 82 -0.31 -16.97 -3.23
C PHE A 82 -0.31 -17.84 -4.51
N PRO A 83 -0.36 -17.24 -5.72
CA PRO A 83 -0.47 -17.99 -6.97
C PRO A 83 0.59 -19.08 -7.13
N GLY A 84 0.15 -20.29 -7.49
CA GLY A 84 1.04 -21.45 -7.67
C GLY A 84 1.49 -22.12 -6.38
N THR A 85 0.95 -21.72 -5.22
CA THR A 85 1.27 -22.31 -3.90
C THR A 85 0.00 -22.63 -3.12
N ASN A 86 0.17 -23.30 -1.97
CA ASN A 86 -0.88 -23.45 -0.96
C ASN A 86 -0.55 -22.62 0.29
N ASP A 87 0.29 -21.59 0.12
CA ASP A 87 0.73 -20.71 1.19
C ASP A 87 -0.14 -19.46 1.25
N ARG A 88 -0.39 -19.01 2.48
CA ARG A 88 -1.06 -17.76 2.79
C ARG A 88 -0.05 -16.63 2.87
N ILE A 89 -0.54 -15.42 2.66
CA ILE A 89 0.28 -14.22 2.74
C ILE A 89 0.08 -13.62 4.13
N ILE A 90 1.16 -13.44 4.86
CA ILE A 90 1.20 -12.65 6.09
C ILE A 90 1.89 -11.33 5.81
N MET A 91 1.34 -10.25 6.37
CA MET A 91 1.87 -8.91 6.28
C MET A 91 2.11 -8.37 7.69
N VAL A 92 3.33 -7.89 7.94
CA VAL A 92 3.72 -7.27 9.20
C VAL A 92 4.12 -5.83 8.91
N SER A 93 3.64 -4.88 9.70
CA SER A 93 3.98 -3.47 9.54
C SER A 93 4.18 -2.76 10.86
N GLY A 94 5.24 -1.97 10.96
CA GLY A 94 5.60 -1.18 12.15
C GLY A 94 6.99 -0.57 11.99
N LEU A 95 7.48 0.13 13.01
CA LEU A 95 8.84 0.63 13.10
C LEU A 95 9.84 -0.53 13.22
N PHE A 96 11.13 -0.25 13.01
CA PHE A 96 12.17 -1.27 13.06
C PHE A 96 12.20 -2.01 14.41
N GLY A 97 12.05 -1.29 15.52
CA GLY A 97 12.01 -1.91 16.86
C GLY A 97 10.78 -2.80 17.07
N GLU A 98 9.61 -2.37 16.59
CA GLU A 98 8.35 -3.11 16.71
C GLU A 98 8.41 -4.42 15.89
N VAL A 99 8.82 -4.32 14.63
CA VAL A 99 8.92 -5.49 13.74
C VAL A 99 10.07 -6.40 14.15
N GLY A 100 11.20 -5.85 14.60
CA GLY A 100 12.36 -6.61 15.06
C GLY A 100 12.09 -7.48 16.29
N MET A 101 11.17 -7.05 17.17
CA MET A 101 10.76 -7.85 18.33
C MET A 101 10.11 -9.18 17.95
N LEU A 102 9.44 -9.25 16.80
CA LEU A 102 8.79 -10.47 16.32
C LEU A 102 9.77 -11.52 15.76
N ALA A 103 11.06 -11.19 15.63
CA ALA A 103 12.08 -12.04 15.03
C ALA A 103 12.96 -12.80 16.04
N CYS A 104 12.66 -12.73 17.34
CA CYS A 104 13.43 -13.36 18.42
C CYS A 104 12.77 -14.63 18.98
#